data_AF-Q9Y1I6-F1
#
_entry.id   AF-Q9Y1I6-F1
#
_cell.length_a   1.000
_cell.length_b   1.000
_cell.length_c   1.000
_cell.angle_alpha   90.00
_cell.angle_beta   90.00
_cell.angle_gamma   90.00
#
_symmetry.space_group_name_H-M   'P 1'
#
loop_
_entity.id
_entity.type
_entity.pdbx_description
1 polymer ?
#
loop_
_entity_poly.entity_id
_entity_poly.type
_entity_poly.pdbx_seq_one_letter_code
_entity_poly.pdbx_strand_id
1 'polypeptide(L)'
;MKGAVVCFVVTIAALQWTDVYGHRISNVNSNKDFGGVNNGVMKTAIVKALHKKATVWCRQHPHGRPYEPFMRFMNVQRVYTNWNNMSTWAVKELRKMHRRPVTRDYENLGRRIGEHTYMRHVYEVVSEMRIRPTPDQIRFTNIKPANLPLRTPGRFG
;
A
#
# COMPACT_ATOMS: atom_id res chain seq x y z
N MET A 1 -29.70 12.83 -2.63
CA MET A 1 -28.97 11.85 -1.78
C MET A 1 -27.65 11.40 -2.42
N LYS A 2 -26.69 12.30 -2.70
CA LYS A 2 -25.40 11.95 -3.36
C LYS A 2 -24.16 12.20 -2.49
N GLY A 3 -24.31 12.81 -1.31
CA GLY A 3 -23.19 13.13 -0.40
C GLY A 3 -22.84 12.05 0.62
N ALA A 4 -23.80 11.22 1.04
CA ALA A 4 -23.59 10.26 2.14
C ALA A 4 -22.84 8.98 1.74
N VAL A 5 -22.93 8.58 0.47
CA VAL A 5 -22.30 7.32 -0.02
C VAL A 5 -20.78 7.48 -0.17
N VAL A 6 -20.29 8.68 -0.47
CA VAL A 6 -18.85 8.95 -0.60
C VAL A 6 -18.15 8.91 0.76
N CYS A 7 -18.79 9.38 1.83
CA CYS A 7 -18.26 9.25 3.19
C CYS A 7 -18.17 7.78 3.65
N PHE A 8 -19.12 6.93 3.27
CA PHE A 8 -19.15 5.53 3.71
C PHE A 8 -18.02 4.66 3.12
N VAL A 9 -17.65 4.89 1.85
CA VAL A 9 -16.53 4.18 1.20
C VAL A 9 -15.18 4.63 1.77
N VAL A 10 -15.06 5.90 2.17
CA VAL A 10 -13.86 6.43 2.86
C VAL A 10 -13.72 5.82 4.27
N THR A 11 -14.81 5.56 4.98
CA THR A 11 -14.80 4.86 6.28
C THR A 11 -14.43 3.38 6.14
N ILE A 12 -14.88 2.69 5.10
CA ILE A 12 -14.50 1.28 4.85
C ILE A 12 -13.02 1.15 4.45
N ALA A 13 -12.48 2.10 3.68
CA ALA A 13 -11.05 2.15 3.37
C ALA A 13 -10.19 2.54 4.60
N ALA A 14 -10.74 3.30 5.55
CA ALA A 14 -10.12 3.55 6.85
C ALA A 14 -10.13 2.30 7.76
N LEU A 15 -11.18 1.48 7.69
CA LEU A 15 -11.27 0.18 8.37
C LEU A 15 -10.31 -0.88 7.81
N GLN A 16 -9.91 -0.79 6.54
CA GLN A 16 -8.91 -1.69 5.97
C GLN A 16 -7.49 -1.52 6.54
N TRP A 17 -7.27 -0.50 7.37
CA TRP A 17 -6.03 -0.32 8.15
C TRP A 17 -6.17 -0.52 9.66
N THR A 18 -7.39 -0.60 10.20
CA THR A 18 -7.57 -1.22 11.53
C THR A 18 -7.34 -2.73 11.49
N ASP A 19 -7.41 -3.35 10.30
CA ASP A 19 -7.47 -4.80 10.13
C ASP A 19 -6.14 -5.53 9.84
N VAL A 20 -5.00 -4.83 9.74
CA VAL A 20 -3.72 -5.57 9.63
C VAL A 20 -3.36 -6.25 10.95
N TYR A 21 -3.85 -5.77 12.10
CA TYR A 21 -3.91 -6.51 13.37
C TYR A 21 -4.87 -5.75 14.30
N GLY A 22 -6.04 -6.33 14.63
CA GLY A 22 -7.11 -5.77 15.48
C GLY A 22 -6.73 -5.48 16.94
N HIS A 23 -5.69 -4.71 17.16
CA HIS A 23 -5.34 -4.11 18.44
C HIS A 23 -5.20 -2.60 18.24
N ARG A 24 -5.89 -1.86 19.11
CA ARG A 24 -5.95 -0.38 19.24
C ARG A 24 -4.86 0.34 18.42
N ILE A 25 -5.29 1.26 17.55
CA ILE A 25 -4.42 2.23 16.89
C ILE A 25 -3.75 3.05 17.99
N SER A 26 -2.54 2.68 18.39
CA SER A 26 -1.65 3.63 19.04
C SER A 26 -1.28 4.67 17.99
N ASN A 27 -1.47 5.95 18.29
CA ASN A 27 -0.93 7.04 17.47
C ASN A 27 0.54 6.72 17.12
N VAL A 28 0.80 6.49 15.83
CA VAL A 28 2.14 6.12 15.35
C VAL A 28 2.95 7.41 15.24
N ASN A 29 3.78 7.67 16.24
CA ASN A 29 4.49 8.95 16.40
C ASN A 29 5.60 9.22 15.35
N SER A 30 6.01 8.24 14.54
CA SER A 30 7.02 8.46 13.49
C SER A 30 7.18 7.27 12.54
N ASN A 31 7.58 7.57 11.29
CA ASN A 31 8.01 6.57 10.31
C ASN A 31 9.20 5.78 10.86
N LYS A 32 9.23 4.47 10.57
CA LYS A 32 10.43 3.68 10.82
C LYS A 32 11.27 3.67 9.56
N ASP A 33 12.48 4.21 9.70
CA ASP A 33 13.49 4.25 8.65
C ASP A 33 14.45 3.07 8.83
N PHE A 34 14.58 2.23 7.81
CA PHE A 34 15.48 1.09 7.77
C PHE A 34 16.77 1.37 6.99
N GLY A 35 16.98 2.62 6.58
CA GLY A 35 17.98 3.05 5.60
C GLY A 35 17.44 2.97 4.17
N GLY A 36 17.99 3.81 3.29
CA GLY A 36 17.52 3.95 1.90
C GLY A 36 17.42 2.63 1.13
N VAL A 37 18.42 1.76 1.28
CA VAL A 37 18.46 0.44 0.61
C VAL A 37 17.33 -0.47 1.11
N ASN A 38 17.21 -0.68 2.42
CA ASN A 38 16.21 -1.61 2.97
C ASN A 38 14.78 -1.11 2.82
N ASN A 39 14.57 0.20 3.00
CA ASN A 39 13.29 0.84 2.66
C ASN A 39 12.93 0.55 1.21
N GLY A 40 13.88 0.72 0.29
CA GLY A 40 13.63 0.55 -1.13
C GLY A 40 13.35 -0.89 -1.52
N VAL A 41 14.09 -1.86 -0.97
CA VAL A 41 13.84 -3.29 -1.15
C VAL A 41 12.44 -3.67 -0.66
N MET A 42 12.07 -3.23 0.55
CA MET A 42 10.77 -3.53 1.12
C MET A 42 9.62 -2.92 0.30
N LYS A 43 9.71 -1.62 -0.06
CA LYS A 43 8.72 -0.95 -0.92
C LYS A 43 8.56 -1.66 -2.26
N THR A 44 9.67 -2.05 -2.87
CA THR A 44 9.67 -2.77 -4.14
C THR A 44 8.95 -4.11 -4.02
N ALA A 45 9.23 -4.89 -2.97
CA ALA A 45 8.57 -6.15 -2.72
C ALA A 45 7.06 -5.99 -2.51
N ILE A 46 6.63 -4.96 -1.75
CA ILE A 46 5.20 -4.66 -1.54
C ILE A 46 4.52 -4.33 -2.87
N VAL A 47 5.06 -3.36 -3.62
CA VAL A 47 4.47 -2.92 -4.91
C VAL A 47 4.40 -4.08 -5.90
N LYS A 48 5.44 -4.91 -5.98
CA LYS A 48 5.45 -6.10 -6.86
C LYS A 48 4.32 -7.07 -6.51
N ALA A 49 4.11 -7.36 -5.23
CA ALA A 49 3.03 -8.23 -4.77
C ALA A 49 1.64 -7.62 -5.07
N LEU A 50 1.46 -6.32 -4.83
CA LEU A 50 0.20 -5.62 -5.12
C LEU A 50 -0.11 -5.57 -6.62
N HIS A 51 0.87 -5.27 -7.47
CA HIS A 51 0.72 -5.31 -8.93
C HIS A 51 0.34 -6.69 -9.42
N LYS A 52 0.97 -7.75 -8.88
CA LYS A 52 0.57 -9.14 -9.17
C LYS A 52 -0.91 -9.37 -8.86
N LYS A 53 -1.42 -8.85 -7.73
CA LYS A 53 -2.85 -8.94 -7.40
C LYS A 53 -3.75 -8.25 -8.43
N ALA A 54 -3.40 -7.04 -8.88
CA ALA A 54 -4.17 -6.33 -9.90
C ALA A 54 -4.21 -7.12 -11.21
N THR A 55 -3.06 -7.64 -11.66
CA THR A 55 -2.95 -8.47 -12.87
C THR A 55 -3.75 -9.76 -12.73
N VAL A 56 -3.67 -10.48 -11.61
CA VAL A 56 -4.46 -11.70 -11.36
C VAL A 56 -5.95 -11.38 -11.36
N TRP A 57 -6.36 -10.29 -10.71
CA TRP A 57 -7.76 -9.87 -10.69
C TRP A 57 -8.27 -9.54 -12.11
N CYS A 58 -7.48 -8.82 -12.93
CA CYS A 58 -7.82 -8.51 -14.33
C CYS A 58 -7.82 -9.74 -15.26
N ARG A 59 -7.11 -10.82 -14.90
CA ARG A 59 -7.23 -12.11 -15.58
C ARG A 59 -8.57 -12.77 -15.30
N GLN A 60 -9.04 -12.70 -14.06
CA GLN A 60 -10.34 -13.21 -13.63
C GLN A 60 -11.52 -12.34 -14.09
N HIS A 61 -11.29 -11.04 -14.28
CA HIS A 61 -12.31 -10.05 -14.66
C HIS A 61 -11.85 -9.28 -15.91
N PRO A 62 -12.04 -9.83 -17.13
CA PRO A 62 -11.54 -9.23 -18.36
C PRO A 62 -12.04 -7.79 -18.62
N HIS A 63 -13.26 -7.47 -18.19
CA HIS A 63 -13.84 -6.13 -18.28
C HIS A 63 -13.07 -5.08 -17.46
N GLY A 64 -12.30 -5.51 -16.46
CA GLY A 64 -11.49 -4.67 -15.60
C GLY A 64 -10.11 -4.28 -16.18
N ARG A 65 -9.64 -4.97 -17.23
CA ARG A 65 -8.32 -4.74 -17.84
C ARG A 65 -8.05 -3.29 -18.26
N PRO A 66 -9.01 -2.56 -18.87
CA PRO A 66 -8.79 -1.15 -19.23
C PRO A 66 -8.47 -0.24 -18.04
N TYR A 67 -8.79 -0.68 -16.82
CA TYR A 67 -8.65 0.08 -15.58
C TYR A 67 -7.46 -0.41 -14.72
N GLU A 68 -6.72 -1.44 -15.16
CA GLU A 68 -5.50 -1.91 -14.49
C GLU A 68 -4.48 -0.79 -14.23
N PRO A 69 -4.27 0.20 -15.14
CA PRO A 69 -3.37 1.31 -14.87
C PRO A 69 -3.75 2.10 -13.62
N PHE A 70 -5.05 2.32 -13.37
CA PHE A 70 -5.50 3.00 -12.14
C PHE A 70 -5.36 2.10 -10.90
N MET A 71 -5.59 0.79 -11.04
CA MET A 71 -5.34 -0.17 -9.95
C MET A 71 -3.87 -0.18 -9.52
N ARG A 72 -2.94 -0.09 -10.49
CA ARG A 72 -1.51 0.03 -10.23
C ARG A 72 -1.15 1.35 -9.54
N PHE A 73 -1.77 2.45 -9.96
CA PHE A 73 -1.66 3.72 -9.24
C PHE A 73 -2.10 3.58 -7.78
N MET A 74 -3.27 3.00 -7.52
CA MET A 74 -3.78 2.78 -6.16
C MET A 74 -2.83 1.91 -5.33
N ASN A 75 -2.16 0.93 -5.95
CA ASN A 75 -1.16 0.09 -5.28
C ASN A 75 0.07 0.88 -4.83
N VAL A 76 0.62 1.73 -5.69
CA VAL A 76 1.75 2.61 -5.35
C VAL A 76 1.34 3.64 -4.30
N GLN A 77 0.18 4.26 -4.48
CA GLN A 77 -0.38 5.23 -3.53
C GLN A 77 -0.65 4.59 -2.15
N ARG A 78 -1.07 3.33 -2.10
CA ARG A 78 -1.27 2.59 -0.85
C ARG A 78 0.03 2.46 -0.06
N VAL A 79 1.14 2.14 -0.72
CA VAL A 79 2.46 2.08 -0.08
C VAL A 79 2.88 3.45 0.42
N TYR A 80 2.71 4.50 -0.39
CA TYR A 80 3.08 5.87 -0.01
C TYR A 80 2.27 6.38 1.19
N THR A 81 0.95 6.22 1.17
CA THR A 81 0.05 6.75 2.21
C THR A 81 0.18 6.01 3.53
N ASN A 82 0.47 4.70 3.49
CA ASN A 82 0.41 3.87 4.68
C ASN A 82 1.76 3.29 5.11
N TRP A 83 2.85 3.86 4.59
CA TRP A 83 4.20 3.46 4.95
C TRP A 83 4.43 3.44 6.46
N ASN A 84 3.85 4.38 7.21
CA ASN A 84 4.10 4.53 8.65
C ASN A 84 3.62 3.33 9.43
N ASN A 85 2.43 2.83 9.07
CA ASN A 85 1.83 1.67 9.67
C ASN A 85 2.56 0.39 9.21
N MET A 86 2.85 0.27 7.92
CA MET A 86 3.65 -0.83 7.33
C MET A 86 5.03 -0.97 7.99
N SER A 87 5.76 0.13 8.11
CA SER A 87 7.11 0.17 8.69
C SER A 87 7.09 -0.07 10.19
N THR A 88 6.07 0.41 10.90
CA THR A 88 5.88 0.11 12.32
C THR A 88 5.62 -1.37 12.56
N TRP A 89 4.76 -1.99 11.74
CA TRP A 89 4.54 -3.43 11.79
C TRP A 89 5.83 -4.21 11.46
N ALA A 90 6.56 -3.81 10.42
CA ALA A 90 7.81 -4.44 10.03
C ALA A 90 8.86 -4.40 11.16
N VAL A 91 9.01 -3.28 11.89
CA VAL A 91 9.90 -3.21 13.07
C VAL A 91 9.52 -4.25 14.12
N LYS A 92 8.22 -4.42 14.41
CA LYS A 92 7.75 -5.41 15.39
C LYS A 92 8.12 -6.82 14.96
N GLU A 93 7.95 -7.16 13.68
CA GLU A 93 8.32 -8.46 13.14
C GLU A 93 9.84 -8.70 13.16
N LEU A 94 10.65 -7.70 12.81
CA LEU A 94 12.11 -7.80 12.85
C LEU A 94 12.64 -8.03 14.27
N ARG A 95 12.03 -7.39 15.27
CA ARG A 95 12.41 -7.59 16.69
C ARG A 95 12.18 -9.01 17.19
N LYS A 96 11.20 -9.74 16.62
CA LYS A 96 10.93 -11.14 16.96
C LYS A 96 12.00 -12.11 16.45
N MET A 97 12.90 -11.68 15.56
CA MET A 97 13.89 -12.58 14.95
C MET A 97 15.07 -12.87 15.88
N HIS A 98 15.25 -12.14 16.98
CA HIS A 98 16.35 -12.30 17.94
C HIS A 98 17.77 -12.29 17.31
N ARG A 99 17.91 -11.69 16.13
CA ARG A 99 19.18 -11.51 15.41
C ARG A 99 19.18 -10.19 14.64
N ARG A 100 20.34 -9.77 14.15
CA ARG A 100 20.44 -8.62 13.24
C ARG A 100 19.72 -8.93 11.92
N PRO A 101 18.77 -8.08 11.48
CA PRO A 101 18.12 -8.25 10.18
C PRO A 101 19.08 -8.09 9.02
N VAL A 102 18.89 -8.88 7.97
CA VAL A 102 19.58 -8.78 6.67
C VAL A 102 18.60 -8.28 5.59
N THR A 103 19.11 -7.83 4.45
CA THR A 103 18.30 -7.29 3.33
C THR A 103 17.14 -8.22 2.93
N ARG A 104 17.37 -9.54 2.93
CA ARG A 104 16.36 -10.55 2.59
C ARG A 104 15.17 -10.57 3.56
N ASP A 105 15.38 -10.20 4.82
CA ASP A 105 14.28 -10.12 5.80
C ASP A 105 13.31 -8.99 5.44
N TYR A 106 13.84 -7.83 5.03
CA TYR A 106 13.03 -6.69 4.58
C TYR A 106 12.26 -7.02 3.29
N GLU A 107 12.89 -7.72 2.35
CA GLU A 107 12.21 -8.20 1.14
C GLU A 107 11.05 -9.14 1.48
N ASN A 108 11.30 -10.14 2.35
CA ASN A 108 10.30 -11.10 2.79
C ASN A 108 9.14 -10.43 3.53
N LEU A 109 9.42 -9.47 4.41
CA LEU A 109 8.38 -8.69 5.09
C LEU A 109 7.58 -7.85 4.10
N GLY A 110 8.25 -7.19 3.14
CA GLY A 110 7.56 -6.43 2.10
C GLY A 110 6.62 -7.30 1.24
N ARG A 111 7.08 -8.49 0.86
CA ARG A 111 6.25 -9.48 0.16
C ARG A 111 5.04 -9.89 1.00
N ARG A 112 5.24 -10.26 2.27
CA ARG A 112 4.15 -10.62 3.21
C ARG A 112 3.13 -9.49 3.32
N ILE A 113 3.58 -8.25 3.51
CA ILE A 113 2.70 -7.07 3.56
C ILE A 113 1.85 -6.98 2.29
N GLY A 114 2.46 -7.05 1.10
CA GLY A 114 1.72 -6.94 -0.16
C GLY A 114 0.76 -8.12 -0.37
N GLU A 115 1.13 -9.32 0.04
CA GLU A 115 0.28 -10.53 0.00
C GLU A 115 -0.91 -10.43 0.95
N HIS A 116 -0.76 -9.82 2.13
CA HIS A 116 -1.85 -9.65 3.10
C HIS A 116 -2.66 -8.37 2.91
N THR A 117 -2.15 -7.38 2.17
CA THR A 117 -2.92 -6.16 1.86
C THR A 117 -4.12 -6.51 0.99
N TYR A 118 -5.33 -6.24 1.50
CA TYR A 118 -6.57 -6.50 0.77
C TYR A 118 -6.86 -5.37 -0.23
N MET A 119 -6.88 -5.70 -1.52
CA MET A 119 -7.11 -4.73 -2.61
C MET A 119 -8.30 -5.11 -3.51
N ARG A 120 -8.90 -6.29 -3.32
CA ARG A 120 -9.93 -6.81 -4.23
C ARG A 120 -11.11 -5.85 -4.38
N HIS A 121 -11.68 -5.40 -3.27
CA HIS A 121 -12.79 -4.45 -3.27
C HIS A 121 -12.43 -3.12 -3.97
N VAL A 122 -11.19 -2.66 -3.79
CA VAL A 122 -10.72 -1.44 -4.47
C VAL A 122 -10.71 -1.65 -5.99
N TYR A 123 -10.27 -2.82 -6.47
CA TYR A 123 -10.26 -3.12 -7.89
C TYR A 123 -11.67 -3.24 -8.49
N GLU A 124 -12.60 -3.85 -7.75
CA GLU A 124 -14.02 -3.93 -8.13
C GLU A 124 -14.60 -2.52 -8.29
N VAL A 125 -14.44 -1.64 -7.30
CA VAL A 125 -14.91 -0.24 -7.35
C VAL A 125 -14.29 0.52 -8.53
N VAL A 126 -12.98 0.38 -8.76
CA VAL A 126 -12.29 1.05 -9.87
C VAL A 126 -12.86 0.63 -11.22
N SER A 127 -13.16 -0.66 -11.37
CA SER A 127 -13.75 -1.20 -12.59
C SER A 127 -15.20 -0.75 -12.79
N GLU A 128 -16.03 -0.81 -11.74
CA GLU A 128 -17.43 -0.38 -11.75
C GLU A 128 -17.58 1.11 -12.07
N MET A 129 -16.76 1.94 -11.42
CA MET A 129 -16.73 3.39 -11.65
C MET A 129 -15.95 3.79 -12.90
N ARG A 130 -15.35 2.83 -13.61
CA ARG A 130 -14.59 3.02 -14.85
C ARG A 130 -13.46 4.05 -14.72
N ILE A 131 -12.78 4.08 -13.56
CA ILE A 131 -11.81 5.13 -13.22
C ILE A 131 -10.51 4.91 -14.00
N ARG A 132 -9.99 5.98 -14.60
CA ARG A 132 -8.72 6.00 -15.34
C ARG A 132 -7.73 6.96 -14.69
N PRO A 133 -6.41 6.68 -14.77
CA PRO A 133 -5.43 7.55 -14.15
C PRO A 133 -5.26 8.85 -14.95
N THR A 134 -5.06 9.96 -14.24
CA THR A 134 -4.61 11.22 -14.83
C THR A 134 -3.11 11.13 -15.20
N PRO A 135 -2.59 12.03 -16.06
CA PRO A 135 -1.16 12.07 -16.38
C PRO A 135 -0.25 12.11 -15.15
N ASP A 136 -0.65 12.85 -14.11
CA ASP A 136 0.09 12.99 -12.86
C ASP A 136 0.14 11.68 -12.08
N GLN A 137 -0.97 10.95 -12.05
CA GLN A 137 -1.07 9.63 -11.42
C GLN A 137 -0.23 8.59 -12.18
N ILE A 138 -0.17 8.67 -13.50
CA ILE A 138 0.73 7.84 -14.32
C ILE A 138 2.19 8.14 -13.96
N ARG A 139 2.58 9.43 -13.91
CA ARG A 139 3.94 9.83 -13.52
C ARG A 139 4.30 9.32 -12.12
N PHE A 140 3.39 9.44 -11.17
CA PHE A 140 3.58 8.94 -9.81
C PHE A 140 3.75 7.40 -9.77
N THR A 141 2.94 6.66 -10.53
CA THR A 141 3.01 5.20 -10.62
C THR A 141 4.35 4.71 -11.20
N ASN A 142 4.97 5.51 -12.07
CA ASN A 142 6.25 5.20 -12.71
C ASN A 142 7.47 5.52 -11.83
N ILE A 143 7.28 6.16 -10.66
CA ILE A 143 8.36 6.34 -9.70
C ILE A 143 8.82 4.95 -9.24
N LYS A 144 10.13 4.68 -9.36
CA LYS A 144 10.73 3.45 -8.82
C LYS A 144 10.32 3.31 -7.35
N PRO A 145 9.77 2.17 -6.89
CA PRO A 145 9.30 2.04 -5.51
C PRO A 145 10.37 2.39 -4.46
N ALA A 146 11.64 2.15 -4.77
CA ALA A 146 12.77 2.55 -3.94
C ALA A 146 12.88 4.06 -3.69
N ASN A 147 12.45 4.87 -4.66
CA ASN A 147 12.52 6.31 -4.64
C ASN A 147 11.22 6.97 -4.17
N LEU A 148 10.19 6.18 -3.80
CA LEU A 148 8.96 6.75 -3.26
C LEU A 148 9.29 7.54 -1.98
N PRO A 149 8.87 8.81 -1.88
CA PRO A 149 9.16 9.62 -0.71
C PRO A 149 8.57 8.98 0.55
N LEU A 150 9.29 9.08 1.66
CA LEU A 150 8.75 8.74 2.97
C LEU A 150 7.86 9.89 3.41
N ARG A 151 6.56 9.64 3.60
CA ARG A 151 5.66 10.66 4.14
C ARG A 151 5.94 10.83 5.63
N THR A 152 6.78 11.78 6.02
CA THR A 152 6.84 12.21 7.42
C THR A 152 5.48 12.80 7.80
N PRO A 153 4.91 12.47 8.97
CA PRO A 153 3.80 13.25 9.50
C PRO A 153 4.31 14.68 9.65
N GLY A 154 3.82 15.59 8.80
CA GLY A 154 4.10 17.01 8.96
C GLY A 154 3.53 17.46 10.30
N ARG A 155 4.28 18.30 11.02
CA ARG A 155 3.61 19.29 11.87
C ARG A 155 2.77 20.11 10.90
N PHE A 156 1.45 19.99 10.97
CA PHE A 156 0.60 21.10 10.55
C PHE A 156 1.01 22.25 11.48
N GLY A 157 1.81 23.16 10.94
CA GLY A 157 2.02 24.47 11.55
C GLY A 157 0.77 25.31 11.37
#